data_AF-A0A432GQ31-F1
#
_entry.id   AF-A0A432GQ31-F1
#
_cell.length_a   1.000
_cell.length_b   1.000
_cell.length_c   1.000
_cell.angle_alpha   90.00
_cell.angle_beta   90.00
_cell.angle_gamma   90.00
#
_symmetry.space_group_name_H-M   'P 1'
#
loop_
_entity.id
_entity.type
_entity.pdbx_description
1 polymer ?
#
loop_
_entity_poly.entity_id
_entity_poly.type
_entity_poly.pdbx_seq_one_letter_code
_entity_poly.pdbx_strand_id
1 'polypeptide(L)' 'MPFKYREIERNLKKMGFQVVRQKGSHVIFSNGRGTFPVPKSTVQMIYLQEWNVSC' A
#
# COMPACT_ATOMS: atom_id res chain seq x y z
N MET A 1 0.00 -15.61 -1.83
CA MET A 1 1.35 -15.18 -1.43
C MET A 1 1.23 -13.85 -0.72
N PRO A 2 1.70 -13.69 0.54
CA PRO A 2 1.66 -12.39 1.19
C PRO A 2 2.63 -11.47 0.43
N PHE A 3 2.10 -10.48 -0.29
CA PHE A 3 2.95 -9.47 -0.92
C PHE A 3 3.78 -8.81 0.18
N LYS A 4 5.11 -8.84 0.03
CA LYS A 4 5.98 -8.15 0.97
C LYS A 4 5.81 -6.66 0.71
N TYR A 5 5.45 -5.89 1.74
CA TYR A 5 5.32 -4.43 1.67
C TYR A 5 6.48 -3.74 0.92
N ARG A 6 7.72 -4.26 1.08
CA ARG A 6 8.92 -3.80 0.37
C ARG A 6 8.80 -3.83 -1.17
N GLU A 7 8.12 -4.84 -1.71
CA GLU A 7 7.96 -5.00 -3.15
C GLU A 7 6.92 -4.01 -3.70
N ILE A 8 5.80 -3.85 -2.99
CA ILE A 8 4.79 -2.84 -3.30
C ILE A 8 5.40 -1.45 -3.24
N GLU A 9 6.12 -1.12 -2.16
CA GLU A 9 6.80 0.18 -2.03
C GLU A 9 7.77 0.43 -3.19
N ARG A 10 8.55 -0.58 -3.59
CA ARG A 10 9.49 -0.47 -4.72
C ARG A 10 8.76 -0.20 -6.05
N ASN A 11 7.67 -0.91 -6.31
CA ASN A 11 6.89 -0.74 -7.53
C ASN A 11 6.19 0.62 -7.58
N LEU A 12 5.64 1.06 -6.45
CA LEU A 12 5.00 2.39 -6.32
C LEU A 12 6.01 3.53 -6.54
N LYS A 13 7.22 3.42 -5.96
CA LYS A 13 8.30 4.38 -6.22
C LYS A 13 8.69 4.44 -7.69
N LYS A 14 8.75 3.30 -8.40
CA LYS A 14 8.99 3.26 -9.85
C LYS A 14 7.87 3.93 -10.66
N MET A 15 6.63 3.86 -10.19
CA MET A 15 5.47 4.53 -10.80
C MET A 15 5.35 6.02 -10.44
N GLY A 16 6.32 6.59 -9.70
CA GLY A 16 6.34 8.00 -9.32
C GLY A 16 5.56 8.34 -8.05
N PHE A 17 5.09 7.33 -7.31
CA PHE A 17 4.49 7.55 -6.00
C PHE A 17 5.56 7.68 -4.91
N GLN A 18 5.32 8.58 -3.97
CA GLN A 18 6.19 8.86 -2.84
C GLN A 18 5.42 8.69 -1.54
N VAL A 19 6.13 8.29 -0.48
CA VAL A 19 5.54 8.21 0.85
C VAL A 19 5.47 9.62 1.41
N VAL A 20 4.25 10.08 1.70
CA VAL A 20 4.02 11.43 2.25
C VAL A 20 3.75 11.43 3.74
N ARG A 21 3.17 10.35 4.28
CA ARG A 21 2.84 10.23 5.70
C ARG A 21 2.66 8.78 6.10
N GLN A 22 2.91 8.46 7.37
CA GLN A 22 2.47 7.22 7.98
C GLN A 22 1.38 7.50 9.02
N LYS A 23 0.28 6.73 8.97
CA LYS A 23 -0.80 6.77 9.96
C LYS A 23 -1.00 5.36 10.52
N GLY A 24 -0.47 5.12 11.71
CA GLY A 24 -0.48 3.80 12.35
C GLY A 24 0.20 2.74 11.46
N SER A 25 -0.52 1.66 11.18
CA SER A 25 -0.05 0.55 10.34
C SER A 25 -0.16 0.82 8.83
N HIS A 26 -0.66 1.97 8.40
CA HIS A 26 -0.80 2.33 6.99
C HIS A 26 0.19 3.44 6.59
N VAL A 27 0.75 3.30 5.40
CA VAL A 27 1.64 4.27 4.76
C VAL A 27 0.88 4.93 3.61
N ILE A 28 0.82 6.26 3.61
CA ILE A 28 0.13 7.03 2.57
C ILE A 28 1.12 7.30 1.44
N PHE A 29 0.76 6.85 0.24
CA PHE A 29 1.48 7.15 -0.99
C PHE A 29 0.77 8.26 -1.76
N SER A 30 1.55 9.13 -2.42
CA SER A 30 1.07 10.22 -3.26
C SER A 30 1.92 10.35 -4.51
N ASN A 31 1.31 10.63 -5.66
CA ASN A 31 2.01 11.02 -6.90
C ASN A 31 1.73 12.49 -7.29
N GLY A 32 1.23 13.30 -6.36
CA GLY A 32 0.82 14.68 -6.62
C GLY A 32 -0.54 14.85 -7.29
N ARG A 33 -1.16 13.78 -7.80
CA ARG A 33 -2.54 13.78 -8.36
C ARG A 33 -3.54 13.08 -7.46
N GLY A 34 -3.12 12.02 -6.79
CA GLY A 34 -3.96 11.24 -5.89
C GLY A 34 -3.14 10.66 -4.73
N THR A 35 -3.85 10.30 -3.66
CA THR A 35 -3.24 9.64 -2.50
C THR A 35 -4.01 8.38 -2.14
N PHE A 36 -3.31 7.36 -1.66
CA PHE A 36 -3.95 6.16 -1.12
C PHE A 36 -3.13 5.54 0.02
N PRO A 37 -3.81 4.90 1.00
CA PRO A 37 -3.15 4.18 2.07
C PRO A 37 -2.73 2.77 1.62
N VAL A 38 -1.52 2.35 1.99
CA VAL A 38 -1.00 0.99 1.83
C VAL A 38 -0.69 0.42 3.22
N PRO A 39 -1.29 -0.71 3.64
CA PRO A 39 -0.96 -1.33 4.91
C PRO A 39 0.49 -1.84 4.91
N LYS A 40 1.21 -1.58 6.00
CA LYS A 40 2.60 -2.03 6.20
C LYS A 40 2.68 -3.37 6.92
N SER A 41 1.63 -3.76 7.65
CA SER A 41 1.59 -5.02 8.40
C SER A 41 1.13 -6.19 7.52
N THR A 42 1.86 -7.30 7.60
CA THR A 42 1.57 -8.55 6.88
C THR A 42 0.15 -9.06 7.16
N VAL A 43 -0.34 -8.87 8.39
CA VAL A 43 -1.70 -9.27 8.80
C VAL A 43 -2.76 -8.49 8.03
N GLN A 44 -2.57 -7.18 7.83
CA GLN A 44 -3.54 -6.31 7.15
C GLN A 44 -3.50 -6.43 5.62
N MET A 45 -2.37 -6.83 5.04
CA MET A 45 -2.28 -7.11 3.60
C MET A 45 -3.18 -8.30 3.18
N ILE A 46 -3.37 -9.28 4.06
CA ILE A 46 -4.25 -10.43 3.80
C ILE A 46 -5.72 -9.96 3.72
N TYR A 47 -6.16 -9.08 4.62
CA TYR A 47 -7.54 -8.58 4.67
C TYR A 47 -7.95 -7.74 3.45
N LEU A 48 -7.05 -6.96 2.84
CA LEU A 48 -7.38 -6.20 1.60
C LEU A 48 -7.58 -7.11 0.38
N GLN A 49 -6.96 -8.29 0.37
CA GLN A 49 -7.11 -9.25 -0.72
C GLN A 49 -8.51 -9.88 -0.70
N GLU A 50 -9.10 -10.12 0.47
CA GLU A 50 -10.46 -10.68 0.59
C GLU A 50 -11.55 -9.67 0.18
N TRP A 51 -11.35 -8.38 0.46
CA TRP A 51 -12.28 -7.31 0.06
C TRP A 51 -12.31 -7.04 -1.44
N ASN A 52 -11.23 -7.32 -2.16
CA ASN A 52 -11.14 -7.11 -3.62
C ASN A 52 -11.65 -8.31 -4.44
N VAL A 53 -12.06 -9.40 -3.77
CA VAL A 53 -12.62 -10.61 -4.41
C VAL A 53 -14.15 -10.72 -4.19
N SER A 54 -14.74 -9.79 -3.43
CA SER A 54 -16.20 -9.75 -3.19
C SER A 54 -16.95 -8.82 -4.15
N CYS A 55 -16.49 -8.70 -5.40
CA CYS A 55 -17.21 -8.04 -6.50
C CYS A 55 -17.99 -9.07 -7.32
#